data_AF-A0A1M7T494-F1
#
_entry.id   AF-A0A1M7T494-F1
#
_cell.length_a   1.000
_cell.length_b   1.000
_cell.length_c   1.000
_cell.angle_alpha   90.00
_cell.angle_beta   90.00
_cell.angle_gamma   90.00
#
_symmetry.space_group_name_H-M   'P 1'
#
loop_
_entity.id
_entity.type
_entity.pdbx_description
1 polymer ?
#
loop_
_entity_poly.entity_id
_entity_poly.type
_entity_poly.pdbx_seq_one_letter_code
_entity_poly.pdbx_strand_id
1 'polypeptide(L)'
;MDRALDPSRPPSRLLLALEVRGVWEFQAFLAAYPLLRRAPQGDGHPVLVLPGLAASDVSTRPLRTYLRAQGYAAHGWKQGSNHGPRPGVEAGIDLRLAELAQRYDRKVSLIGWSLGGVFAREAARRSPDRVRQVITLGSPFANEPKASNAWRLYEALSGRRVDDWPGREAMRLPPPVPSTAIYTRSDGIVAWQGCREQESATTENIEVEGSHSGLGYNPMALFAIADRLALPEGEWRPFDRSGLRSLLYSDPKRHQGDSDTALGADPIAEQFSRHSA
;
A
#
# COMPACT_ATOMS: atom_id res chain seq x y z
N MET A 1 -4.89 -21.78 21.13
CA MET A 1 -5.52 -20.65 21.86
C MET A 1 -5.40 -19.45 20.93
N ASP A 2 -6.35 -19.36 20.00
CA ASP A 2 -6.32 -18.38 18.91
C ASP A 2 -6.47 -16.97 19.46
N ARG A 3 -5.36 -16.24 19.49
CA ARG A 3 -5.41 -14.78 19.52
C ARG A 3 -5.90 -14.34 18.14
N ALA A 4 -7.21 -14.30 17.95
CA ALA A 4 -7.79 -13.41 16.96
C ALA A 4 -7.18 -12.03 17.21
N LEU A 5 -6.31 -11.56 16.30
CA LEU A 5 -5.64 -10.28 16.46
C LEU A 5 -6.71 -9.19 16.44
N ASP A 6 -6.98 -8.63 17.62
CA ASP A 6 -7.90 -7.53 17.83
C ASP A 6 -7.49 -6.35 16.92
N PRO A 7 -8.32 -5.95 15.95
CA PRO A 7 -8.00 -4.89 14.98
C PRO A 7 -7.78 -3.53 15.67
N SER A 8 -8.16 -3.39 16.94
CA SER A 8 -7.93 -2.17 17.73
C SER A 8 -6.55 -2.12 18.41
N ARG A 9 -5.74 -3.18 18.34
CA ARG A 9 -4.44 -3.27 19.04
C ARG A 9 -3.26 -3.13 18.08
N PRO A 10 -2.15 -2.52 18.54
CA PRO A 10 -0.93 -2.47 17.73
C PRO A 10 -0.34 -3.87 17.51
N PRO A 11 0.42 -4.07 16.41
CA PRO A 11 1.12 -5.33 16.17
C PRO A 11 2.05 -5.72 17.31
N SER A 12 2.32 -7.03 17.44
CA SER A 12 3.18 -7.55 18.50
C SER A 12 4.60 -6.98 18.44
N ARG A 13 5.29 -6.93 19.59
CA ARG A 13 6.70 -6.48 19.66
C ARG A 13 7.63 -7.33 18.78
N LEU A 14 7.30 -8.61 18.57
CA LEU A 14 8.05 -9.49 17.68
C LEU A 14 7.93 -9.01 16.22
N LEU A 15 6.70 -8.74 15.75
CA LEU A 15 6.48 -8.21 14.40
C LEU A 15 7.18 -6.86 14.23
N LEU A 16 7.13 -5.98 15.23
CA LEU A 16 7.86 -4.71 15.23
C LEU A 16 9.38 -4.91 15.09
N ALA A 17 9.98 -5.81 15.87
CA ALA A 17 11.42 -6.08 15.78
C ALA A 17 11.81 -6.65 14.41
N LEU A 18 10.91 -7.42 13.80
CA LEU A 18 11.08 -8.02 12.50
C LEU A 18 10.96 -7.04 11.32
N GLU A 19 10.57 -5.78 11.55
CA GLU A 19 10.61 -4.71 10.53
C GLU A 19 12.04 -4.41 10.04
N VAL A 20 13.07 -4.79 10.80
CA VAL A 20 14.47 -4.73 10.35
C VAL A 20 14.69 -5.51 9.04
N ARG A 21 13.79 -6.44 8.71
CA ARG A 21 13.81 -7.17 7.44
C ARG A 21 13.64 -6.29 6.21
N GLY A 22 13.12 -5.07 6.36
CA GLY A 22 13.10 -4.05 5.31
C GLY A 22 14.45 -3.86 4.62
N VAL A 23 15.57 -4.06 5.33
CA VAL A 23 16.92 -3.98 4.74
C VAL A 23 17.17 -5.11 3.73
N TRP A 24 16.81 -6.35 4.06
CA TRP A 24 16.95 -7.48 3.13
C TRP A 24 15.91 -7.43 2.01
N GLU A 25 14.72 -6.90 2.27
CA GLU A 25 13.70 -6.67 1.24
C GLU A 25 14.17 -5.66 0.19
N PHE A 26 14.97 -4.66 0.57
CA PHE A 26 15.62 -3.77 -0.39
C PHE A 26 16.65 -4.50 -1.27
N GLN A 27 17.34 -5.52 -0.75
CA GLN A 27 18.23 -6.36 -1.57
C GLN A 27 17.44 -7.27 -2.52
N ALA A 28 16.34 -7.84 -2.04
CA ALA A 28 15.42 -8.61 -2.88
C ALA A 28 14.84 -7.75 -4.02
N PHE A 29 14.55 -6.47 -3.78
CA PHE A 29 14.20 -5.52 -4.82
C PHE A 29 15.28 -5.40 -5.90
N LEU A 30 16.54 -5.20 -5.51
CA LEU A 30 17.64 -5.08 -6.47
C LEU A 30 17.82 -6.35 -7.29
N ALA A 31 17.72 -7.52 -6.66
CA ALA A 31 17.81 -8.81 -7.35
C ALA A 31 16.64 -9.05 -8.32
N ALA A 32 15.42 -8.67 -7.93
CA ALA A 32 14.21 -8.83 -8.74
C ALA A 32 14.04 -7.74 -9.81
N TYR A 33 14.85 -6.68 -9.79
CA TYR A 33 14.67 -5.51 -10.65
C TYR A 33 14.57 -5.83 -12.16
N PRO A 34 15.40 -6.73 -12.75
CA PRO A 34 15.26 -7.10 -14.16
C PRO A 34 13.92 -7.74 -14.50
N LEU A 35 13.37 -8.56 -13.60
CA LEU A 35 12.04 -9.15 -13.77
C LEU A 35 10.94 -8.10 -13.62
N LEU A 36 11.07 -7.21 -12.63
CA LEU A 36 10.14 -6.11 -12.41
C LEU A 36 10.07 -5.14 -13.59
N ARG A 37 11.14 -5.02 -14.38
CA ARG A 37 11.14 -4.26 -15.65
C ARG A 37 10.24 -4.86 -16.74
N ARG A 38 9.79 -6.11 -16.59
CA ARG A 38 8.84 -6.76 -17.50
C ARG A 38 7.38 -6.55 -17.06
N ALA A 39 7.14 -5.83 -15.96
CA ALA A 39 5.80 -5.46 -15.52
C ALA A 39 5.13 -4.54 -16.57
N PRO A 40 3.79 -4.37 -16.50
CA PRO A 40 3.05 -3.49 -17.39
C PRO A 40 3.65 -2.08 -17.45
N GLN A 41 3.86 -1.58 -18.67
CA GLN A 41 4.39 -0.24 -18.91
C GLN A 41 3.30 0.81 -18.75
N GLY A 42 3.72 2.01 -18.35
CA GLY A 42 2.89 3.18 -18.22
C GLY A 42 2.69 3.93 -19.52
N ASP A 43 1.63 4.74 -19.51
CA ASP A 43 1.23 5.62 -20.62
C ASP A 43 1.80 7.05 -20.49
N GLY A 44 2.79 7.28 -19.61
CA GLY A 44 3.39 8.59 -19.36
C GLY A 44 2.67 9.46 -18.33
N HIS A 45 1.53 9.05 -17.74
CA HIS A 45 0.77 9.91 -16.84
C HIS A 45 1.55 10.26 -15.54
N PRO A 46 1.23 11.41 -14.91
CA PRO A 46 1.88 11.81 -13.67
C PRO A 46 1.48 10.94 -12.49
N VAL A 47 2.48 10.55 -11.69
CA VAL A 47 2.28 9.81 -10.43
C VAL A 47 2.89 10.60 -9.27
N LEU A 48 2.09 10.95 -8.27
CA LEU A 48 2.55 11.66 -7.08
C LEU A 48 2.71 10.67 -5.92
N VAL A 49 3.93 10.60 -5.35
CA VAL A 49 4.26 9.68 -4.26
C VAL A 49 4.37 10.44 -2.93
N LEU A 50 3.58 10.02 -1.94
CA LEU A 50 3.52 10.61 -0.60
C LEU A 50 4.19 9.68 0.43
N PRO A 51 5.24 10.15 1.14
CA PRO A 51 5.99 9.32 2.09
C PRO A 51 5.24 9.11 3.41
N GLY A 52 5.65 8.09 4.17
CA GLY A 52 5.17 7.83 5.53
C GLY A 52 5.69 8.83 6.56
N LEU A 53 5.23 8.69 7.81
CA LEU A 53 5.64 9.54 8.93
C LEU A 53 7.16 9.53 9.13
N ALA A 54 7.74 10.69 9.46
CA ALA A 54 9.17 10.99 9.57
C ALA A 54 9.98 10.80 8.28
N ALA A 55 9.36 10.35 7.19
CA ALA A 55 10.02 10.08 5.92
C ALA A 55 9.86 11.25 4.93
N SER A 56 10.53 11.20 3.79
CA SER A 56 10.56 12.31 2.83
C SER A 56 10.63 11.81 1.38
N ASP A 57 10.83 12.71 0.43
CA ASP A 57 11.08 12.31 -0.95
C ASP A 57 12.33 11.43 -1.09
N VAL A 58 13.30 11.51 -0.17
CA VAL A 58 14.50 10.68 -0.24
C VAL A 58 14.16 9.19 -0.06
N SER A 59 13.33 8.85 0.92
CA SER A 59 12.99 7.45 1.23
C SER A 59 12.17 6.77 0.14
N THR A 60 11.36 7.54 -0.59
CA THR A 60 10.51 7.05 -1.69
C THR A 60 11.21 7.12 -3.05
N ARG A 61 12.49 7.50 -3.09
CA ARG A 61 13.29 7.57 -4.33
C ARG A 61 13.34 6.22 -5.08
N PRO A 62 13.56 5.05 -4.44
CA PRO A 62 13.59 3.78 -5.15
C PRO A 62 12.29 3.50 -5.91
N LEU A 63 11.14 3.67 -5.24
CA LEU A 63 9.82 3.54 -5.86
C LEU A 63 9.66 4.48 -7.04
N ARG A 64 9.99 5.77 -6.90
CA ARG A 64 9.89 6.72 -8.01
C ARG A 64 10.86 6.41 -9.16
N THR A 65 12.04 5.89 -8.87
CA THR A 65 12.98 5.45 -9.92
C THR A 65 12.41 4.26 -10.69
N TYR A 66 11.82 3.28 -10.00
CA TYR A 66 11.13 2.17 -10.61
C TYR A 66 9.98 2.65 -11.50
N LEU A 67 9.10 3.52 -10.99
CA LEU A 67 7.97 4.05 -11.77
C LEU A 67 8.40 4.80 -13.03
N ARG A 68 9.49 5.58 -12.97
CA ARG A 68 10.06 6.23 -14.17
C ARG A 68 10.59 5.20 -15.17
N ALA A 69 11.23 4.14 -14.69
CA ALA A 69 11.69 3.05 -15.55
C ALA A 69 10.53 2.26 -16.19
N GLN A 70 9.33 2.29 -15.60
CA GLN A 70 8.09 1.76 -16.17
C GLN A 70 7.38 2.77 -17.10
N GLY A 71 7.94 3.96 -17.35
CA GLY A 71 7.33 4.93 -18.26
C GLY A 71 6.34 5.91 -17.61
N TYR A 72 6.30 6.03 -16.28
CA TYR A 72 5.48 7.05 -15.60
C TYR A 72 6.25 8.33 -15.31
N ALA A 73 5.54 9.48 -15.32
CA ALA A 73 6.08 10.74 -14.81
C ALA A 73 5.98 10.78 -13.28
N ALA A 74 6.87 10.07 -12.58
CA ALA A 74 6.83 9.98 -11.12
C ALA A 74 7.43 11.23 -10.42
N HIS A 75 6.71 11.73 -9.42
CA HIS A 75 7.02 12.94 -8.66
C HIS A 75 6.97 12.69 -7.16
N GLY A 76 7.85 13.41 -6.44
CA GLY A 76 7.78 13.51 -4.99
C GLY A 76 6.78 14.58 -4.55
N TRP A 77 6.43 14.53 -3.26
CA TRP A 77 5.46 15.44 -2.67
C TRP A 77 5.99 16.86 -2.39
N LYS A 78 7.32 17.02 -2.30
CA LYS A 78 8.02 18.29 -2.07
C LYS A 78 7.58 19.08 -0.81
N GLN A 79 7.05 18.41 0.21
CA GLN A 79 6.66 19.04 1.48
C GLN A 79 7.72 18.87 2.59
N GLY A 80 8.94 18.44 2.24
CA GLY A 80 9.99 18.12 3.20
C GLY A 80 9.76 16.76 3.88
N SER A 81 10.04 16.69 5.17
CA SER A 81 9.79 15.50 6.00
C SER A 81 8.35 15.46 6.48
N ASN A 82 7.74 14.26 6.45
CA ASN A 82 6.36 14.08 6.84
C ASN A 82 6.21 14.05 8.35
N HIS A 83 5.82 15.18 8.92
CA HIS A 83 5.52 15.29 10.34
C HIS A 83 4.02 15.19 10.64
N GLY A 84 3.21 14.64 9.72
CA GLY A 84 1.76 14.59 9.86
C GLY A 84 1.05 15.92 9.53
N PRO A 85 -0.22 16.08 9.93
CA PRO A 85 -1.11 17.16 9.46
C PRO A 85 -0.82 18.49 10.17
N ARG A 86 0.39 19.01 9.94
CA ARG A 86 0.77 20.35 10.37
C ARG A 86 0.09 21.39 9.46
N PRO A 87 -0.14 22.63 9.96
CA PRO A 87 -0.70 23.70 9.15
C PRO A 87 0.06 23.85 7.82
N GLY A 88 -0.69 23.90 6.71
CA GLY A 88 -0.14 24.09 5.37
C GLY A 88 0.23 22.80 4.61
N VAL A 89 0.36 21.64 5.26
CA VAL A 89 0.75 20.39 4.58
C VAL A 89 -0.30 19.96 3.55
N GLU A 90 -1.58 19.94 3.95
CA GLU A 90 -2.68 19.55 3.04
C GLU A 90 -2.82 20.52 1.86
N ALA A 91 -2.76 21.83 2.14
CA ALA A 91 -2.77 22.85 1.10
C ALA A 91 -1.57 22.70 0.14
N GLY A 92 -0.39 22.36 0.67
CA GLY A 92 0.80 22.07 -0.14
C GLY A 92 0.65 20.83 -1.03
N ILE A 93 -0.01 19.78 -0.53
CA ILE A 93 -0.35 18.59 -1.31
C ILE A 93 -1.33 18.94 -2.43
N ASP A 94 -2.38 19.70 -2.13
CA ASP A 94 -3.41 20.09 -3.09
C ASP A 94 -2.83 21.00 -4.19
N LEU A 95 -1.93 21.94 -3.82
CA LEU A 95 -1.17 22.75 -4.78
C LEU A 95 -0.25 21.89 -5.66
N ARG A 96 0.44 20.91 -5.07
CA ARG A 96 1.32 20.00 -5.82
C ARG A 96 0.54 19.13 -6.79
N LEU A 97 -0.62 18.64 -6.38
CA LEU A 97 -1.55 17.88 -7.23
C LEU A 97 -2.04 18.74 -8.39
N ALA A 98 -2.47 19.98 -8.12
CA ALA A 98 -2.92 20.91 -9.14
C ALA A 98 -1.81 21.26 -10.16
N GLU A 99 -0.59 21.52 -9.68
CA GLU A 99 0.59 21.79 -10.51
C GLU A 99 0.84 20.63 -11.48
N LEU A 100 0.82 19.39 -10.98
CA LEU A 100 1.06 18.20 -11.80
C LEU A 100 -0.07 17.95 -12.79
N ALA A 101 -1.33 18.06 -12.35
CA ALA A 101 -2.47 17.91 -13.24
C ALA A 101 -2.42 18.90 -14.40
N GLN A 102 -2.11 20.18 -14.11
CA GLN A 102 -1.97 21.23 -15.11
C GLN A 102 -0.76 21.03 -16.02
N ARG A 103 0.41 20.71 -15.45
CA ARG A 103 1.66 20.55 -16.20
C ARG A 103 1.58 19.46 -17.26
N TYR A 104 0.91 18.36 -16.93
CA TYR A 104 0.81 17.19 -17.80
C TYR A 104 -0.49 17.16 -18.60
N ASP A 105 -1.44 18.07 -18.31
CA ASP A 105 -2.80 18.08 -18.86
C ASP A 105 -3.52 16.71 -18.71
N ARG A 106 -3.31 16.08 -17.55
CA ARG A 106 -3.75 14.70 -17.26
C ARG A 106 -4.05 14.52 -15.79
N LYS A 107 -4.97 13.62 -15.45
CA LYS A 107 -5.19 13.21 -14.06
C LYS A 107 -3.93 12.55 -13.47
N VAL A 108 -3.73 12.75 -12.17
CA VAL A 108 -2.56 12.27 -11.41
C VAL A 108 -2.95 11.01 -10.64
N SER A 109 -2.14 9.95 -10.73
CA SER A 109 -2.28 8.81 -9.82
C SER A 109 -1.54 9.10 -8.51
N LEU A 110 -2.16 8.82 -7.38
CA LEU A 110 -1.57 9.05 -6.06
C LEU A 110 -1.09 7.73 -5.47
N ILE A 111 0.16 7.68 -5.02
CA ILE A 111 0.67 6.54 -4.24
C ILE A 111 1.06 7.06 -2.86
N GLY A 112 0.41 6.55 -1.83
CA GLY A 112 0.73 6.94 -0.46
C GLY A 112 1.21 5.75 0.36
N TRP A 113 2.29 5.95 1.09
CA TRP A 113 2.83 4.93 1.98
C TRP A 113 2.59 5.32 3.43
N SER A 114 2.03 4.41 4.22
CA SER A 114 1.75 4.63 5.64
C SER A 114 0.88 5.88 5.81
N LEU A 115 1.28 6.85 6.63
CA LEU A 115 0.57 8.13 6.76
C LEU A 115 0.38 8.87 5.42
N GLY A 116 1.30 8.70 4.45
CA GLY A 116 1.15 9.27 3.11
C GLY A 116 -0.08 8.75 2.36
N GLY A 117 -0.54 7.52 2.66
CA GLY A 117 -1.77 6.97 2.09
C GLY A 117 -3.03 7.62 2.62
N VAL A 118 -3.04 8.02 3.89
CA VAL A 118 -4.13 8.82 4.46
C VAL A 118 -4.24 10.16 3.73
N PHE A 119 -3.10 10.85 3.55
CA PHE A 119 -3.06 12.09 2.78
C PHE A 119 -3.48 11.92 1.31
N ALA A 120 -3.07 10.82 0.67
CA ALA A 120 -3.43 10.54 -0.72
C ALA A 120 -4.95 10.37 -0.89
N ARG A 121 -5.61 9.62 0.00
CA ARG A 121 -7.06 9.44 0.00
C ARG A 121 -7.79 10.76 0.17
N GLU A 122 -7.36 11.58 1.13
CA GLU A 122 -8.02 12.84 1.43
C GLU A 122 -7.79 13.90 0.33
N ALA A 123 -6.62 13.93 -0.29
CA ALA A 123 -6.37 14.74 -1.49
C ALA A 123 -7.28 14.32 -2.66
N ALA A 124 -7.47 13.01 -2.86
CA ALA A 124 -8.40 12.51 -3.87
C ALA A 124 -9.85 12.87 -3.57
N ARG A 125 -10.27 12.88 -2.30
CA ARG A 125 -11.61 13.31 -1.89
C ARG A 125 -11.85 14.79 -2.13
N ARG A 126 -10.84 15.63 -1.92
CA ARG A 126 -10.92 17.09 -2.18
C ARG A 126 -10.82 17.46 -3.66
N SER A 127 -10.20 16.61 -4.49
CA SER A 127 -9.96 16.92 -5.91
C SER A 127 -10.11 15.69 -6.82
N PRO A 128 -11.30 15.05 -6.86
CA PRO A 128 -11.50 13.81 -7.62
C PRO A 128 -11.27 13.99 -9.13
N ASP A 129 -11.60 15.16 -9.67
CA ASP A 129 -11.42 15.45 -11.10
C ASP A 129 -9.95 15.51 -11.52
N ARG A 130 -9.03 15.68 -10.57
CA ARG A 130 -7.58 15.72 -10.81
C ARG A 130 -6.89 14.40 -10.51
N VAL A 131 -7.59 13.44 -9.91
CA VAL A 131 -7.01 12.16 -9.46
C VAL A 131 -7.51 11.02 -10.33
N ARG A 132 -6.57 10.24 -10.87
CA ARG A 132 -6.86 9.06 -11.69
C ARG A 132 -7.23 7.87 -10.82
N GLN A 133 -6.42 7.62 -9.80
CA GLN A 133 -6.60 6.53 -8.83
C GLN A 133 -5.71 6.76 -7.60
N VAL A 134 -6.00 6.03 -6.52
CA VAL A 134 -5.21 6.00 -5.29
C VAL A 134 -4.67 4.60 -5.03
N ILE A 135 -3.38 4.47 -4.77
CA ILE A 135 -2.77 3.22 -4.30
C ILE A 135 -2.15 3.48 -2.93
N THR A 136 -2.59 2.75 -1.91
CA THR A 136 -2.05 2.88 -0.55
C THR A 136 -1.18 1.69 -0.18
N LEU A 137 -0.05 1.94 0.46
CA LEU A 137 0.86 0.90 0.97
C LEU A 137 0.82 0.92 2.51
N GLY A 138 0.30 -0.14 3.13
CA GLY A 138 0.27 -0.29 4.60
C GLY A 138 -0.28 0.93 5.34
N SER A 139 -1.32 1.57 4.82
CA SER A 139 -1.78 2.88 5.28
C SER A 139 -2.94 2.75 6.27
N PRO A 140 -2.83 3.20 7.54
CA PRO A 140 -3.82 2.92 8.58
C PRO A 140 -4.99 3.91 8.57
N PHE A 141 -5.89 3.81 7.58
CA PHE A 141 -7.05 4.70 7.44
C PHE A 141 -8.35 4.13 8.05
N ALA A 142 -8.45 2.81 8.23
CA ALA A 142 -9.68 2.15 8.67
C ALA A 142 -9.73 1.86 10.20
N ASN A 143 -8.58 1.78 10.87
CA ASN A 143 -8.51 1.41 12.29
C ASN A 143 -8.50 2.59 13.26
N GLU A 144 -8.61 2.26 14.55
CA GLU A 144 -8.31 3.19 15.63
C GLU A 144 -6.84 3.64 15.60
N PRO A 145 -6.54 4.87 16.02
CA PRO A 145 -5.24 5.49 15.78
C PRO A 145 -4.13 4.85 16.63
N LYS A 146 -4.51 4.27 17.77
CA LYS A 146 -3.62 3.58 18.71
C LYS A 146 -3.38 2.12 18.32
N ALA A 147 -4.00 1.63 17.24
CA ALA A 147 -3.71 0.32 16.65
C ALA A 147 -2.40 0.32 15.82
N SER A 148 -1.43 1.17 16.20
CA SER A 148 -0.13 1.30 15.53
C SER A 148 0.98 1.48 16.56
N ASN A 149 2.11 0.79 16.39
CA ASN A 149 3.31 1.05 17.19
C ASN A 149 3.92 2.45 16.94
N ALA A 150 3.52 3.14 15.86
CA ALA A 150 3.99 4.48 15.53
C ALA A 150 3.15 5.62 16.14
N TRP A 151 2.10 5.34 16.94
CA TRP A 151 1.20 6.40 17.45
C TRP A 151 1.95 7.45 18.28
N ARG A 152 2.93 7.06 19.10
CA ARG A 152 3.72 8.00 19.91
C ARG A 152 4.61 8.89 19.05
N LEU A 153 5.21 8.31 18.01
CA LEU A 153 6.01 9.07 17.05
C LEU A 153 5.13 10.04 16.27
N TYR A 154 3.91 9.62 15.93
CA TYR A 154 2.92 10.48 15.29
C TYR A 154 2.59 11.69 16.17
N GLU A 155 2.25 11.48 17.44
CA GLU A 155 1.89 12.59 18.34
C GLU A 155 3.08 13.54 18.54
N ALA A 156 4.28 13.00 18.72
CA ALA A 156 5.50 13.78 18.90
C ALA A 156 5.82 14.65 17.67
N LEU A 157 5.65 14.12 16.46
CA LEU A 157 5.97 14.85 15.23
C LEU A 157 4.84 15.76 14.75
N SER A 158 3.58 15.35 14.89
CA SER A 158 2.44 16.16 14.45
C SER A 158 2.09 17.29 15.42
N GLY A 159 2.47 17.15 16.70
CA GLY A 159 2.03 18.07 17.75
C GLY A 159 0.52 17.98 18.01
N ARG A 160 -0.16 16.95 17.50
CA ARG A 160 -1.58 16.67 17.70
C ARG A 160 -1.74 15.35 18.40
N ARG A 161 -2.79 15.20 19.20
CA ARG A 161 -3.17 13.87 19.71
C ARG A 161 -3.68 13.03 18.56
N VAL A 162 -3.38 11.75 18.61
CA VAL A 162 -3.78 10.80 17.56
C VAL A 162 -5.31 10.60 17.50
N ASP A 163 -6.00 10.98 18.57
CA ASP A 163 -7.46 10.96 18.70
C ASP A 163 -8.12 12.20 18.07
N ASP A 164 -7.38 13.29 17.83
CA ASP A 164 -7.92 14.61 17.42
C ASP A 164 -7.98 14.80 15.89
N TRP A 165 -7.96 13.73 15.10
CA TRP A 165 -8.08 13.86 13.64
C TRP A 165 -9.55 14.05 13.24
N PRO A 166 -9.95 15.24 12.71
CA PRO A 166 -11.34 15.52 12.38
C PRO A 166 -11.83 14.65 11.21
N GLY A 167 -13.07 14.16 11.27
CA GLY A 167 -13.68 13.41 10.17
C GLY A 167 -13.21 11.96 10.03
N ARG A 168 -12.84 11.30 11.13
CA ARG A 168 -12.37 9.91 11.15
C ARG A 168 -13.31 8.90 10.50
N GLU A 169 -14.61 9.03 10.70
CA GLU A 169 -15.58 8.17 10.04
C GLU A 169 -15.56 8.34 8.52
N ALA A 170 -15.38 9.57 8.03
CA ALA A 170 -15.26 9.85 6.61
C ALA A 170 -13.96 9.31 6.00
N MET A 171 -12.85 9.27 6.76
CA MET A 171 -11.59 8.68 6.29
C MET A 171 -11.68 7.17 6.06
N ARG A 172 -12.54 6.48 6.82
CA ARG A 172 -12.82 5.04 6.64
C ARG A 172 -13.54 4.74 5.33
N LEU A 173 -14.24 5.72 4.76
CA LEU A 173 -14.93 5.58 3.48
C LEU A 173 -13.92 5.65 2.34
N PRO A 174 -14.10 4.87 1.27
CA PRO A 174 -13.29 5.01 0.06
C PRO A 174 -13.34 6.44 -0.49
N PRO A 175 -12.25 6.96 -1.08
CA PRO A 175 -12.33 8.20 -1.85
C PRO A 175 -13.16 7.96 -3.13
N PRO A 176 -13.75 9.01 -3.74
CA PRO A 176 -14.61 8.90 -4.91
C PRO A 176 -13.82 8.70 -6.22
N VAL A 177 -12.77 7.88 -6.19
CA VAL A 177 -11.91 7.50 -7.31
C VAL A 177 -11.48 6.03 -7.13
N PRO A 178 -11.08 5.33 -8.20
CA PRO A 178 -10.57 3.97 -8.08
C PRO A 178 -9.44 3.87 -7.05
N SER A 179 -9.52 2.88 -6.16
CA SER A 179 -8.56 2.77 -5.04
C SER A 179 -8.12 1.34 -4.77
N THR A 180 -6.81 1.14 -4.65
CA THR A 180 -6.22 -0.16 -4.32
C THR A 180 -5.42 -0.05 -3.03
N ALA A 181 -5.76 -0.88 -2.05
CA ALA A 181 -4.99 -1.00 -0.81
C ALA A 181 -4.06 -2.21 -0.85
N ILE A 182 -2.75 -1.96 -0.81
CA ILE A 182 -1.72 -2.99 -0.68
C ILE A 182 -1.29 -3.06 0.78
N TYR A 183 -1.40 -4.24 1.40
CA TYR A 183 -1.07 -4.45 2.80
C TYR A 183 -0.32 -5.77 3.01
N THR A 184 0.26 -5.94 4.19
CA THR A 184 0.90 -7.18 4.60
C THR A 184 0.40 -7.60 5.99
N ARG A 185 0.11 -8.90 6.19
CA ARG A 185 -0.36 -9.40 7.49
C ARG A 185 0.77 -9.43 8.53
N SER A 186 2.02 -9.43 8.10
CA SER A 186 3.22 -9.37 8.95
C SER A 186 3.68 -7.94 9.27
N ASP A 187 2.82 -6.94 9.06
CA ASP A 187 3.09 -5.55 9.40
C ASP A 187 3.37 -5.39 10.91
N GLY A 188 4.55 -4.89 11.24
CA GLY A 188 4.99 -4.63 12.61
C GLY A 188 4.67 -3.23 13.13
N ILE A 189 4.23 -2.31 12.26
CA ILE A 189 4.04 -0.90 12.57
C ILE A 189 2.55 -0.58 12.78
N VAL A 190 1.67 -1.06 11.92
CA VAL A 190 0.22 -0.81 11.97
C VAL A 190 -0.55 -2.12 11.93
N ALA A 191 -1.69 -2.18 12.62
CA ALA A 191 -2.59 -3.32 12.47
C ALA A 191 -3.12 -3.37 11.04
N TRP A 192 -2.73 -4.41 10.30
CA TRP A 192 -2.98 -4.56 8.86
C TRP A 192 -4.47 -4.51 8.48
N GLN A 193 -5.36 -4.89 9.40
CA GLN A 193 -6.82 -4.80 9.21
C GLN A 193 -7.24 -3.36 8.90
N GLY A 194 -6.56 -2.38 9.50
CA GLY A 194 -6.79 -0.95 9.32
C GLY A 194 -6.24 -0.39 8.02
N CYS A 195 -5.50 -1.21 7.27
CA CYS A 195 -5.00 -0.87 5.95
C CYS A 195 -5.92 -1.34 4.84
N ARG A 196 -7.01 -2.03 5.16
CA ARG A 196 -7.94 -2.57 4.17
C ARG A 196 -9.01 -1.57 3.82
N GLU A 197 -9.23 -1.41 2.53
CA GLU A 197 -10.31 -0.65 1.94
C GLU A 197 -11.62 -1.44 1.96
N GLN A 198 -12.73 -0.73 2.06
CA GLN A 198 -14.06 -1.31 1.85
C GLN A 198 -14.21 -1.67 0.37
N GLU A 199 -14.49 -2.95 0.07
CA GLU A 199 -14.66 -3.43 -1.32
C GLU A 199 -15.87 -2.77 -1.98
N SER A 200 -15.70 -2.36 -3.23
CA SER A 200 -16.72 -1.74 -4.08
C SER A 200 -16.43 -2.04 -5.55
N ALA A 201 -17.24 -1.53 -6.46
CA ALA A 201 -17.03 -1.69 -7.90
C ALA A 201 -15.72 -1.09 -8.42
N THR A 202 -15.04 -0.23 -7.65
CA THR A 202 -13.77 0.41 -8.05
C THR A 202 -12.69 0.35 -6.97
N THR A 203 -12.87 -0.50 -5.95
CA THR A 203 -11.93 -0.60 -4.83
C THR A 203 -11.59 -2.04 -4.52
N GLU A 204 -10.32 -2.28 -4.16
CA GLU A 204 -9.86 -3.62 -3.81
C GLU A 204 -8.70 -3.63 -2.82
N ASN A 205 -8.41 -4.83 -2.30
CA ASN A 205 -7.32 -5.09 -1.38
C ASN A 205 -6.36 -6.13 -1.98
N ILE A 206 -5.06 -5.86 -1.99
CA ILE A 206 -4.01 -6.78 -2.43
C ILE A 206 -3.10 -7.08 -1.24
N GLU A 207 -3.04 -8.34 -0.86
CA GLU A 207 -2.13 -8.79 0.17
C GLU A 207 -0.79 -9.19 -0.43
N VAL A 208 0.30 -8.79 0.21
CA VAL A 208 1.65 -9.23 -0.11
C VAL A 208 2.39 -9.64 1.16
N GLU A 209 3.28 -10.60 1.04
CA GLU A 209 4.20 -10.97 2.11
C GLU A 209 5.31 -9.93 2.25
N GLY A 210 5.61 -9.50 3.48
CA GLY A 210 6.70 -8.55 3.75
C GLY A 210 6.56 -7.76 5.04
N SER A 211 7.42 -6.77 5.24
CA SER A 211 7.34 -5.81 6.34
C SER A 211 6.64 -4.52 5.92
N HIS A 212 6.14 -3.73 6.88
CA HIS A 212 5.58 -2.39 6.63
C HIS A 212 6.59 -1.50 5.92
N SER A 213 7.83 -1.53 6.43
CA SER A 213 8.97 -0.80 5.94
C SER A 213 9.43 -1.35 4.59
N GLY A 214 9.08 -2.58 4.25
CA GLY A 214 9.39 -3.25 2.99
C GLY A 214 8.52 -2.85 1.80
N LEU A 215 7.28 -2.44 2.05
CA LEU A 215 6.25 -2.32 1.01
C LEU A 215 6.65 -1.39 -0.15
N GLY A 216 7.43 -0.35 0.11
CA GLY A 216 7.91 0.58 -0.93
C GLY A 216 8.94 -0.02 -1.91
N TYR A 217 9.50 -1.18 -1.61
CA TYR A 217 10.47 -1.91 -2.44
C TYR A 217 10.09 -3.36 -2.69
N ASN A 218 9.05 -3.87 -2.04
CA ASN A 218 8.61 -5.25 -2.18
C ASN A 218 8.28 -5.57 -3.66
N PRO A 219 8.93 -6.58 -4.29
CA PRO A 219 8.71 -6.89 -5.70
C PRO A 219 7.24 -7.19 -6.05
N MET A 220 6.50 -7.86 -5.16
CA MET A 220 5.09 -8.15 -5.37
C MET A 220 4.26 -6.86 -5.29
N ALA A 221 4.53 -5.99 -4.32
CA ALA A 221 3.87 -4.69 -4.25
C ALA A 221 4.17 -3.83 -5.49
N LEU A 222 5.42 -3.79 -5.95
CA LEU A 222 5.84 -3.02 -7.12
C LEU A 222 5.19 -3.52 -8.41
N PHE A 223 5.10 -4.84 -8.60
CA PHE A 223 4.38 -5.43 -9.72
C PHE A 223 2.89 -5.06 -9.67
N ALA A 224 2.24 -5.21 -8.51
CA ALA A 224 0.84 -4.82 -8.33
C ALA A 224 0.64 -3.33 -8.63
N ILE A 225 1.51 -2.45 -8.14
CA ILE A 225 1.48 -1.01 -8.46
C ILE A 225 1.54 -0.80 -9.98
N ALA A 226 2.50 -1.41 -10.69
CA ALA A 226 2.64 -1.24 -12.13
C ALA A 226 1.39 -1.72 -12.89
N ASP A 227 0.83 -2.85 -12.50
CA ASP A 227 -0.37 -3.44 -13.08
C ASP A 227 -1.63 -2.58 -12.85
N ARG A 228 -1.83 -2.03 -11.64
CA ARG A 228 -2.93 -1.09 -11.34
C ARG A 228 -2.78 0.24 -12.07
N LEU A 229 -1.56 0.78 -12.13
CA LEU A 229 -1.28 2.03 -12.83
C LEU A 229 -1.50 1.90 -14.35
N ALA A 230 -1.32 0.71 -14.92
CA ALA A 230 -1.51 0.47 -16.35
C ALA A 230 -2.99 0.42 -16.79
N LEU A 231 -3.94 0.38 -15.84
CA LEU A 231 -5.37 0.40 -16.18
C LEU A 231 -5.76 1.76 -16.80
N PRO A 232 -6.41 1.77 -17.99
CA PRO A 232 -6.95 3.00 -18.58
C PRO A 232 -8.00 3.66 -17.69
N GLU A 233 -8.19 4.97 -17.86
CA GLU A 233 -9.24 5.71 -17.15
C GLU A 233 -10.62 5.18 -17.55
N GLY A 234 -11.47 4.86 -16.57
CA GLY A 234 -12.80 4.29 -16.79
C GLY A 234 -12.83 2.77 -17.02
N GLU A 235 -11.68 2.12 -17.18
CA GLU A 235 -11.58 0.66 -17.39
C GLU A 235 -11.09 -0.09 -16.14
N TRP A 236 -11.60 0.30 -14.97
CA TRP A 236 -11.20 -0.36 -13.73
C TRP A 236 -11.60 -1.83 -13.75
N ARG A 237 -10.67 -2.69 -13.33
CA ARG A 237 -10.92 -4.12 -13.12
C ARG A 237 -10.10 -4.65 -11.95
N PRO A 238 -10.57 -5.67 -11.22
CA PRO A 238 -9.85 -6.27 -10.11
C PRO A 238 -8.48 -6.84 -10.52
N PHE A 239 -7.62 -7.06 -9.53
CA PHE A 239 -6.29 -7.60 -9.74
C PHE A 239 -6.38 -9.09 -10.06
N ASP A 240 -5.82 -9.46 -11.20
CA ASP A 240 -5.83 -10.84 -11.65
C ASP A 240 -4.79 -11.65 -10.87
N ARG A 241 -5.31 -12.46 -9.95
CA ARG A 241 -4.56 -13.39 -9.09
C ARG A 241 -4.57 -14.82 -9.65
N SER A 242 -5.10 -15.06 -10.85
CA SER A 242 -5.22 -16.40 -11.41
C SER A 242 -3.87 -16.97 -11.88
N GLY A 243 -3.86 -18.28 -12.17
CA GLY A 243 -2.68 -18.98 -12.66
C GLY A 243 -1.52 -18.96 -11.65
N LEU A 244 -0.29 -18.73 -12.13
CA LEU A 244 0.92 -18.71 -11.28
C LEU A 244 0.91 -17.56 -10.26
N ARG A 245 0.09 -16.51 -10.46
CA ARG A 245 0.00 -15.39 -9.52
C ARG A 245 -0.68 -15.78 -8.21
N SER A 246 -1.50 -16.82 -8.19
CA SER A 246 -2.17 -17.30 -6.97
C SER A 246 -1.17 -17.80 -5.91
N LEU A 247 0.01 -18.26 -6.35
CA LEU A 247 1.11 -18.70 -5.48
C LEU A 247 1.81 -17.53 -4.79
N LEU A 248 1.74 -16.33 -5.39
CA LEU A 248 2.46 -15.14 -4.91
C LEU A 248 1.53 -14.10 -4.27
N TYR A 249 0.25 -14.11 -4.65
CA TYR A 249 -0.78 -13.24 -4.12
C TYR A 249 -1.88 -14.08 -3.50
N SER A 250 -1.81 -14.23 -2.19
CA SER A 250 -2.81 -14.97 -1.44
C SER A 250 -4.18 -14.29 -1.49
N ASP A 251 -5.23 -15.09 -1.32
CA ASP A 251 -6.59 -14.57 -1.17
C ASP A 251 -6.69 -13.65 0.06
N PRO A 252 -7.05 -12.36 -0.11
CA PRO A 252 -7.28 -11.45 1.01
C PRO A 252 -8.35 -11.93 1.99
N LYS A 253 -9.29 -12.78 1.53
CA LYS A 253 -10.41 -13.31 2.30
C LYS A 253 -10.09 -14.58 3.09
N ARG A 254 -8.90 -15.19 2.89
CA ARG A 254 -8.53 -16.42 3.61
C ARG A 254 -8.54 -16.22 5.13
N HIS A 255 -9.13 -17.15 5.86
CA HIS A 255 -9.10 -17.13 7.31
C HIS A 255 -7.67 -17.38 7.79
N GLN A 256 -7.30 -16.83 8.94
CA GLN A 256 -5.92 -16.85 9.43
C GLN A 256 -5.39 -18.28 9.72
N GLY A 257 -6.27 -19.28 9.76
CA GLY A 257 -5.94 -20.70 9.88
C GLY A 257 -5.88 -21.49 8.56
N ASP A 258 -6.23 -20.89 7.41
CA ASP A 258 -6.24 -21.60 6.12
C ASP A 258 -4.83 -21.74 5.50
N SER A 259 -3.84 -21.00 6.00
CA SER A 259 -2.46 -21.10 5.51
C SER A 259 -1.71 -22.33 6.05
N ASP A 260 -2.16 -22.92 7.17
CA ASP A 260 -1.53 -24.11 7.75
C ASP A 260 -1.98 -25.41 7.07
N THR A 261 -3.09 -25.41 6.34
CA THR A 261 -3.58 -26.60 5.61
C THR A 261 -3.02 -26.72 4.20
N ALA A 262 -2.51 -25.63 3.60
CA ALA A 262 -2.00 -25.65 2.23
C ALA A 262 -0.58 -26.25 2.06
N LEU A 263 0.15 -26.48 3.17
CA LEU A 263 1.47 -27.11 3.16
C LEU A 263 1.44 -28.62 3.51
N GLY A 264 0.25 -29.20 3.72
CA GLY A 264 0.10 -30.61 4.11
C GLY A 264 -0.36 -31.58 3.02
N ALA A 265 -0.73 -31.09 1.83
CA ALA A 265 -1.17 -31.96 0.74
C ALA A 265 0.01 -32.25 -0.20
N ASP A 266 0.78 -33.28 0.14
CA ASP A 266 1.81 -33.83 -0.75
C ASP A 266 1.12 -34.49 -1.95
N PRO A 267 1.20 -33.93 -3.18
CA PRO A 267 0.47 -34.46 -4.35
C PRO A 267 1.01 -35.82 -4.82
N ILE A 268 2.06 -36.33 -4.20
CA ILE A 268 2.77 -37.56 -4.61
C ILE A 268 2.27 -38.79 -3.82
N ALA A 269 1.63 -38.62 -2.67
CA ALA A 269 1.15 -39.74 -1.86
C ALA A 269 -0.14 -40.39 -2.40
N GLU A 270 -0.96 -39.66 -3.17
CA GLU A 270 -2.23 -40.19 -3.68
C GLU A 270 -2.09 -41.12 -4.91
N GLN A 271 -0.91 -41.18 -5.52
CA GLN A 271 -0.69 -41.98 -6.73
C GLN A 271 -0.21 -43.42 -6.44
N PHE A 272 0.21 -43.73 -5.20
CA PHE A 272 0.70 -45.06 -4.81
C PHE A 272 -0.32 -45.97 -4.12
N SER A 273 -1.51 -45.48 -3.74
CA SER A 273 -2.56 -46.31 -3.16
C SER A 273 -3.52 -46.97 -4.17
N ARG A 274 -3.26 -46.86 -5.48
CA ARG A 274 -4.08 -47.49 -6.54
C ARG A 274 -3.44 -48.70 -7.25
N HIS A 275 -2.29 -49.20 -6.78
CA HIS A 275 -1.63 -50.39 -7.35
C HIS A 275 -1.32 -51.46 -6.30
N SER A 276 -2.27 -51.72 -5.40
CA SER A 276 -2.26 -52.91 -4.56
C SER A 276 -3.70 -53.41 -4.41
N ALA A 277 -4.19 -54.04 -5.48
CA ALA A 277 -5.32 -54.95 -5.51
C ALA A 277 -4.95 -56.08 -6.47
#